data_AF-A0A970MR71-F1
#
_entry.id   AF-A0A970MR71-F1
#
_cell.length_a   1.000
_cell.length_b   1.000
_cell.length_c   1.000
_cell.angle_alpha   90.00
_cell.angle_beta   90.00
_cell.angle_gamma   90.00
#
_symmetry.space_group_name_H-M   'P 1'
#
loop_
_entity.id
_entity.type
_entity.pdbx_description
1 polymer ?
#
loop_
_entity_poly.entity_id
_entity_poly.type
_entity_poly.pdbx_seq_one_letter_code
_entity_poly.pdbx_strand_id
1 'polypeptide(L)'
;MKSVIKLEPVEVEEQNLHLILNAQVNGKDVRLVLDTGASRTCFDYDYFVEIGAIGEDDHSDIELSGLGGLVSKNTITTVDSLTLGDFTLRDYFSVVTCLSAVNEVYSRVGVEEIHGILGGDLLKVFGAVIRYDRFELILKTRRKDYQNIRLKHPKIS
;
A
#
# COMPACT_ATOMS: atom_id res chain seq x y z
N MET A 1 10.87 15.16 11.33
CA MET A 1 10.17 15.57 10.09
C MET A 1 8.77 14.99 10.11
N LYS A 2 7.82 15.69 9.50
CA LYS A 2 6.39 15.34 9.47
C LYS A 2 5.91 15.50 8.03
N SER A 3 5.22 14.49 7.52
CA SER A 3 4.45 14.59 6.28
C SER A 3 2.96 14.47 6.59
N VAL A 4 2.12 15.18 5.85
CA VAL A 4 0.66 15.14 5.98
C VAL A 4 0.09 14.77 4.63
N ILE A 5 -0.60 13.64 4.59
CA ILE A 5 -1.25 13.11 3.40
C ILE A 5 -2.76 13.30 3.58
N LYS A 6 -3.43 13.85 2.56
CA LYS A 6 -4.89 13.94 2.54
C LYS A 6 -5.48 12.56 2.26
N LEU A 7 -6.51 12.22 3.02
CA LEU A 7 -7.27 11.00 2.86
C LEU A 7 -8.58 11.32 2.16
N GLU A 8 -8.97 10.45 1.26
CA GLU A 8 -10.28 10.43 0.61
C GLU A 8 -11.19 9.48 1.40
N PRO A 9 -12.25 9.97 2.06
CA PRO A 9 -13.24 9.12 2.68
C PRO A 9 -14.17 8.52 1.62
N VAL A 10 -14.37 7.20 1.68
CA VAL A 10 -15.28 6.45 0.81
C VAL A 10 -16.22 5.60 1.66
N GLU A 11 -17.52 5.73 1.42
CA GLU A 11 -18.52 4.82 1.98
C GLU A 11 -18.77 3.68 0.99
N VAL A 12 -18.29 2.48 1.34
CA VAL A 12 -18.39 1.29 0.48
C VAL A 12 -19.75 0.60 0.65
N GLU A 13 -20.26 0.63 1.87
CA GLU A 13 -21.63 0.20 2.24
C GLU A 13 -22.16 1.19 3.29
N GLU A 14 -23.45 1.10 3.62
CA GLU A 14 -24.03 1.94 4.68
C GLU A 14 -23.21 1.81 5.97
N GLN A 15 -22.72 2.95 6.48
CA GLN A 15 -21.91 3.05 7.71
C GLN A 15 -20.49 2.43 7.63
N ASN A 16 -20.05 1.96 6.46
CA ASN A 16 -18.71 1.40 6.25
C ASN A 16 -17.80 2.42 5.55
N LEU A 17 -17.10 3.23 6.36
CA LEU A 17 -16.13 4.23 5.92
C LEU A 17 -14.73 3.64 5.74
N HIS A 18 -14.23 3.68 4.51
CA HIS A 18 -12.85 3.40 4.16
C HIS A 18 -12.10 4.69 3.83
N LEU A 19 -10.77 4.66 4.01
CA LEU A 19 -9.90 5.82 3.78
C LEU A 19 -8.88 5.47 2.70
N ILE A 20 -8.82 6.28 1.65
CA ILE A 20 -7.90 6.09 0.53
C ILE A 20 -6.85 7.21 0.56
N LEU A 21 -5.63 6.89 0.15
CA LEU A 21 -4.56 7.87 -0.07
C LEU A 21 -3.88 7.68 -1.41
N ASN A 22 -3.34 8.77 -1.95
CA ASN A 22 -2.43 8.73 -3.08
C ASN A 22 -0.99 8.56 -2.61
N ALA A 23 -0.23 7.76 -3.35
CA ALA A 23 1.19 7.50 -3.16
C ALA A 23 1.86 7.31 -4.54
N GLN A 24 3.16 7.06 -4.57
CA GLN A 24 3.85 6.71 -5.81
C GLN A 24 4.72 5.48 -5.67
N VAL A 25 4.66 4.57 -6.64
CA VAL A 25 5.59 3.45 -6.79
C VAL A 25 6.39 3.67 -8.07
N ASN A 26 7.71 3.69 -7.98
CA ASN A 26 8.60 3.93 -9.13
C ASN A 26 8.24 5.21 -9.92
N GLY A 27 7.73 6.24 -9.23
CA GLY A 27 7.27 7.50 -9.83
C GLY A 27 5.91 7.43 -10.54
N LYS A 28 5.19 6.31 -10.45
CA LYS A 28 3.82 6.12 -10.95
C LYS A 28 2.82 6.30 -9.81
N ASP A 29 1.75 7.03 -10.07
CA ASP A 29 0.73 7.32 -9.05
C ASP A 29 -0.08 6.06 -8.72
N VAL A 30 -0.22 5.78 -7.43
CA VAL A 30 -0.99 4.65 -6.90
C VAL A 30 -2.01 5.12 -5.87
N ARG A 31 -3.18 4.47 -5.86
CA ARG A 31 -4.23 4.68 -4.85
C ARG A 31 -4.21 3.52 -3.87
N LEU A 32 -4.08 3.83 -2.59
CA LEU A 32 -3.96 2.84 -1.53
C LEU A 32 -5.12 2.95 -0.56
N VAL A 33 -5.67 1.82 -0.15
CA VAL A 33 -6.57 1.74 1.01
C VAL A 33 -5.73 1.75 2.28
N LEU A 34 -6.06 2.63 3.23
CA LEU A 34 -5.45 2.65 4.55
C LEU A 34 -6.08 1.57 5.43
N ASP A 35 -5.33 0.53 5.77
CA ASP A 35 -5.84 -0.62 6.53
C ASP A 35 -4.94 -0.91 7.74
N THR A 36 -5.41 -0.54 8.93
CA THR A 36 -4.71 -0.84 10.19
C THR A 36 -4.78 -2.31 10.60
N GLY A 37 -5.70 -3.09 10.02
CA GLY A 37 -5.84 -4.53 10.23
C GLY A 37 -4.89 -5.35 9.36
N ALA A 38 -4.44 -4.81 8.22
CA ALA A 38 -3.43 -5.45 7.39
C ALA A 38 -2.07 -5.46 8.08
N SER A 39 -1.44 -6.64 8.20
CA SER A 39 -0.11 -6.76 8.81
C SER A 39 1.00 -6.15 7.94
N ARG A 40 0.81 -6.11 6.62
CA ARG A 40 1.79 -5.63 5.65
C ARG A 40 1.14 -4.80 4.56
N THR A 41 1.89 -3.85 4.01
CA THR A 41 1.55 -3.20 2.76
C THR A 41 1.68 -4.17 1.59
N CYS A 42 0.69 -4.16 0.70
CA CYS A 42 0.70 -4.91 -0.55
C CYS A 42 0.23 -4.05 -1.73
N PHE A 43 0.54 -4.49 -2.94
CA PHE A 43 0.11 -3.84 -4.18
C PHE A 43 -0.56 -4.83 -5.12
N ASP A 44 -1.36 -4.31 -6.06
CA ASP A 44 -2.03 -5.11 -7.07
C ASP A 44 -1.03 -5.69 -8.08
N TYR A 45 -1.20 -6.98 -8.38
CA TYR A 45 -0.37 -7.70 -9.34
C TYR A 45 -0.50 -7.18 -10.75
N ASP A 46 -1.72 -7.05 -11.25
CA ASP A 46 -1.97 -6.72 -12.65
C ASP A 46 -1.50 -5.28 -12.93
N TYR A 47 -1.70 -4.36 -12.00
CA TYR A 47 -1.13 -3.01 -12.07
C TYR A 47 0.41 -2.99 -12.04
N PHE A 48 1.04 -3.82 -11.20
CA PHE A 48 2.52 -3.89 -11.12
C PHE A 48 3.15 -4.44 -12.40
N VAL A 49 2.47 -5.37 -13.07
CA VAL A 49 2.85 -5.83 -14.41
C VAL A 49 2.69 -4.68 -15.41
N GLU A 50 1.56 -3.97 -15.40
CA GLU A 50 1.28 -2.85 -16.33
C GLU A 50 2.36 -1.75 -16.28
N ILE A 51 2.77 -1.35 -15.08
CA ILE A 51 3.80 -0.31 -14.92
C ILE A 51 5.23 -0.81 -15.10
N GLY A 52 5.41 -2.11 -15.41
CA GLY A 52 6.71 -2.75 -15.56
C GLY A 52 7.52 -2.85 -14.27
N ALA A 53 6.85 -2.90 -13.11
CA ALA A 53 7.50 -3.08 -11.81
C ALA A 53 7.85 -4.55 -11.53
N ILE A 54 7.14 -5.48 -12.17
CA ILE A 54 7.42 -6.93 -12.19
C ILE A 54 7.13 -7.49 -13.59
N GLY A 55 7.67 -8.67 -13.91
CA GLY A 55 7.32 -9.42 -15.12
C GLY A 55 6.01 -10.19 -15.00
N GLU A 56 5.39 -10.54 -16.13
CA GLU A 56 4.15 -11.35 -16.19
C GLU A 56 4.30 -12.72 -15.51
N ASP A 57 5.51 -13.28 -15.53
CA ASP A 57 5.85 -14.58 -14.93
C ASP A 57 6.39 -14.47 -13.49
N ASP A 58 6.48 -13.26 -12.90
CA ASP A 58 7.01 -13.03 -11.55
C ASP A 58 5.95 -13.31 -10.46
N HIS A 59 5.38 -14.50 -10.46
CA HIS A 59 4.47 -14.98 -9.42
C HIS A 59 5.02 -16.22 -8.70
N SER A 60 4.61 -16.38 -7.45
CA SER A 60 4.97 -17.51 -6.59
C SER A 60 3.81 -17.85 -5.67
N ASP A 61 3.58 -19.13 -5.38
CA ASP A 61 2.52 -19.53 -4.44
C ASP A 61 2.97 -19.29 -2.99
N ILE A 62 3.14 -18.03 -2.62
CA ILE A 62 3.41 -17.63 -1.24
C ILE A 62 2.08 -17.55 -0.52
N GLU A 63 1.92 -18.35 0.54
CA GLU A 63 0.77 -18.26 1.43
C GLU A 63 0.84 -16.96 2.25
N LEU A 64 -0.08 -16.04 1.96
CA LEU A 64 -0.28 -14.82 2.74
C LEU A 64 -1.45 -15.03 3.70
N SER A 65 -1.16 -15.29 4.97
CA SER A 65 -2.18 -15.43 6.01
C SER A 65 -2.98 -14.13 6.18
N GLY A 66 -4.31 -14.19 6.07
CA GLY A 66 -5.21 -13.06 6.34
C GLY A 66 -5.93 -12.47 5.12
N LEU A 67 -5.60 -12.88 3.89
CA LEU A 67 -6.30 -12.47 2.66
C LEU A 67 -7.47 -13.37 2.25
N GLY A 68 -7.78 -14.41 3.05
CA GLY A 68 -8.91 -15.31 2.80
C GLY A 68 -8.70 -16.22 1.59
N GLY A 69 -8.18 -17.43 1.81
CA GLY A 69 -8.04 -18.47 0.79
C GLY A 69 -6.90 -18.24 -0.20
N LEU A 70 -6.50 -19.31 -0.90
CA LEU A 70 -5.41 -19.31 -1.87
C LEU A 70 -5.64 -18.25 -2.96
N VAL A 71 -4.94 -17.12 -2.88
CA VAL A 71 -4.80 -16.20 -3.99
C VAL A 71 -3.69 -16.74 -4.89
N SER A 72 -4.02 -17.05 -6.15
CA SER A 72 -3.13 -17.73 -7.11
C SER A 72 -2.04 -16.85 -7.72
N LYS A 73 -1.99 -15.57 -7.36
CA LYS A 73 -0.99 -14.62 -7.85
C LYS A 73 -0.45 -13.79 -6.70
N ASN A 74 0.39 -14.41 -5.89
CA ASN A 74 1.15 -13.69 -4.88
C ASN A 74 2.61 -13.62 -5.33
N THR A 75 3.31 -12.57 -4.97
CA THR A 75 4.77 -12.55 -5.09
C THR A 75 5.33 -11.58 -4.08
N ILE A 76 6.63 -11.67 -3.91
CA ILE A 76 7.36 -10.66 -3.20
C ILE A 76 8.37 -10.05 -4.16
N THR A 77 8.33 -8.73 -4.24
CA THR A 77 9.24 -7.96 -5.09
C THR A 77 9.93 -6.87 -4.28
N THR A 78 11.00 -6.33 -4.85
CA THR A 78 11.62 -5.10 -4.36
C THR A 78 11.26 -3.99 -5.33
N VAL A 79 10.56 -2.97 -4.85
CA VAL A 79 10.30 -1.76 -5.64
C VAL A 79 11.41 -0.75 -5.42
N ASP A 80 11.90 -0.14 -6.51
CA ASP A 80 12.99 0.82 -6.46
C ASP A 80 12.66 2.04 -5.61
N SER A 81 11.40 2.49 -5.66
CA SER A 81 10.92 3.55 -4.78
C SER A 81 9.44 3.46 -4.43
N LEU A 82 9.14 3.74 -3.17
CA LEU A 82 7.79 4.00 -2.67
C LEU A 82 7.77 5.36 -1.99
N THR A 83 6.98 6.30 -2.50
CA THR A 83 6.80 7.63 -1.94
C THR A 83 5.44 7.75 -1.25
N LEU A 84 5.46 8.06 0.05
CA LEU A 84 4.30 8.37 0.88
C LEU A 84 4.40 9.81 1.36
N GLY A 85 3.65 10.71 0.71
CA GLY A 85 3.78 12.15 0.95
C GLY A 85 5.20 12.62 0.68
N ASP A 86 5.87 13.17 1.70
CA ASP A 86 7.24 13.69 1.60
C ASP A 86 8.31 12.64 1.89
N PHE A 87 7.93 11.37 2.13
CA PHE A 87 8.88 10.33 2.48
C PHE A 87 9.03 9.32 1.35
N THR A 88 10.26 9.07 0.94
CA THR A 88 10.57 8.09 -0.11
C THR A 88 11.41 6.99 0.47
N LEU A 89 10.89 5.77 0.38
CA LEU A 89 11.59 4.54 0.66
C LEU A 89 12.28 4.06 -0.62
N ARG A 90 13.51 3.56 -0.49
CA ARG A 90 14.30 2.96 -1.58
C ARG A 90 14.47 1.48 -1.32
N ASP A 91 14.44 0.70 -2.39
CA ASP A 91 14.55 -0.76 -2.37
C ASP A 91 13.55 -1.37 -1.37
N TYR A 92 12.29 -0.94 -1.49
CA TYR A 92 11.23 -1.33 -0.57
C TYR A 92 10.74 -2.74 -0.90
N PHE A 93 10.84 -3.62 0.08
CA PHE A 93 10.42 -5.00 -0.05
C PHE A 93 8.91 -5.12 0.18
N SER A 94 8.17 -5.40 -0.89
CA SER A 94 6.71 -5.40 -0.88
C SER A 94 6.12 -6.74 -1.31
N VAL A 95 4.97 -7.05 -0.72
CA VAL A 95 4.08 -8.08 -1.22
C VAL A 95 3.30 -7.53 -2.42
N VAL A 96 3.09 -8.37 -3.41
CA VAL A 96 2.19 -8.12 -4.54
C VAL A 96 1.18 -9.27 -4.57
N THR A 97 -0.10 -8.93 -4.74
CA THR A 97 -1.21 -9.89 -4.67
C THR A 97 -2.32 -9.47 -5.63
N CYS A 98 -3.20 -10.38 -6.02
CA CYS A 98 -4.39 -10.03 -6.77
C CYS A 98 -5.37 -9.22 -5.89
N LEU A 99 -5.73 -8.01 -6.31
CA LEU A 99 -6.74 -7.16 -5.65
C LEU A 99 -8.08 -7.09 -6.41
N SER A 100 -8.32 -8.00 -7.36
CA SER A 100 -9.55 -8.03 -8.18
C SER A 100 -10.84 -7.98 -7.35
N ALA A 101 -10.96 -8.78 -6.30
CA ALA A 101 -12.13 -8.78 -5.41
C ALA A 101 -12.29 -7.45 -4.66
N VAL A 102 -11.17 -6.80 -4.30
CA VAL A 102 -11.17 -5.47 -3.67
C VAL A 102 -11.69 -4.45 -4.68
N ASN A 103 -11.15 -4.43 -5.90
CA ASN A 103 -11.54 -3.50 -6.95
C ASN A 103 -12.99 -3.71 -7.44
N GLU A 104 -13.50 -4.95 -7.44
CA GLU A 104 -14.92 -5.22 -7.70
C GLU A 104 -15.83 -4.49 -6.70
N VAL A 105 -15.47 -4.47 -5.42
CA VAL A 105 -16.25 -3.80 -4.37
C VAL A 105 -16.20 -2.28 -4.54
N TYR A 106 -15.02 -1.69 -4.75
CA TYR A 106 -14.86 -0.23 -4.89
C TYR A 106 -15.47 0.32 -6.20
N SER A 107 -15.40 -0.44 -7.29
CA SER A 107 -16.00 -0.02 -8.56
C SER A 107 -17.52 0.14 -8.48
N ARG A 108 -18.22 -0.65 -7.64
CA ARG A 108 -19.68 -0.55 -7.43
C ARG A 108 -20.12 0.79 -6.83
N VAL A 109 -19.22 1.46 -6.11
CA VAL A 109 -19.44 2.79 -5.54
C VAL A 109 -18.75 3.91 -6.33
N GLY A 110 -18.28 3.62 -7.54
CA GLY A 110 -17.71 4.61 -8.47
C GLY A 110 -16.30 5.08 -8.12
N VAL A 111 -15.58 4.34 -7.29
CA VAL A 111 -14.19 4.63 -6.94
C VAL A 111 -13.26 4.06 -8.00
N GLU A 112 -12.29 4.86 -8.46
CA GLU A 112 -11.25 4.38 -9.39
C GLU A 112 -10.43 3.24 -8.76
N GLU A 113 -9.64 2.56 -9.58
CA GLU A 113 -8.90 1.38 -9.16
C GLU A 113 -7.98 1.62 -7.95
N ILE A 114 -8.01 0.67 -7.02
CA ILE A 114 -7.12 0.55 -5.88
C ILE A 114 -5.92 -0.29 -6.31
N HIS A 115 -4.74 0.33 -6.20
CA HIS A 115 -3.48 -0.28 -6.59
C HIS A 115 -2.73 -0.90 -5.41
N GLY A 116 -3.25 -0.78 -4.18
CA GLY A 116 -2.63 -1.38 -3.01
C GLY A 116 -3.34 -1.11 -1.68
N ILE A 117 -2.76 -1.69 -0.63
CA ILE A 117 -3.20 -1.54 0.76
C ILE A 117 -2.00 -1.04 1.58
N LEU A 118 -2.16 0.05 2.33
CA LEU A 118 -1.18 0.56 3.27
C LEU A 118 -1.39 -0.10 4.65
N GLY A 119 -0.48 -1.00 5.04
CA GLY A 119 -0.59 -1.82 6.23
C GLY A 119 0.29 -1.42 7.41
N GLY A 120 0.21 -2.22 8.46
CA GLY A 120 0.83 -1.99 9.77
C GLY A 120 2.36 -1.89 9.76
N ASP A 121 3.04 -2.51 8.80
CA ASP A 121 4.50 -2.43 8.67
C ASP A 121 4.97 -0.98 8.43
N LEU A 122 4.40 -0.28 7.45
CA LEU A 122 4.73 1.12 7.17
C LEU A 122 4.09 2.07 8.18
N LEU A 123 2.85 1.82 8.60
CA LEU A 123 2.18 2.65 9.60
C LEU A 123 2.96 2.69 10.92
N LYS A 124 3.50 1.54 11.35
CA LYS A 124 4.37 1.44 12.53
C LYS A 124 5.70 2.14 12.34
N VAL A 125 6.37 1.95 11.19
CA VAL A 125 7.67 2.58 10.87
C VAL A 125 7.59 4.10 10.99
N PHE A 126 6.50 4.69 10.53
CA PHE A 126 6.31 6.15 10.54
C PHE A 126 5.56 6.69 11.76
N GLY A 127 5.18 5.83 12.72
CA GLY A 127 4.37 6.24 13.88
C GLY A 127 3.11 7.00 13.44
N ALA A 128 2.37 6.41 12.50
CA ALA A 128 1.25 7.03 11.83
C ALA A 128 0.18 7.52 12.81
N VAL A 129 -0.40 8.69 12.51
CA VAL A 129 -1.59 9.22 13.20
C VAL A 129 -2.67 9.47 12.16
N ILE A 130 -3.81 8.80 12.32
CA ILE A 130 -4.98 8.95 11.46
C ILE A 130 -5.92 9.97 12.13
N ARG A 131 -6.25 11.04 11.41
CA ARG A 131 -7.13 12.10 11.89
C ARG A 131 -8.41 12.12 11.08
N TYR A 132 -9.43 11.43 11.57
CA TYR A 132 -10.74 11.34 10.93
C TYR A 132 -11.46 12.69 10.83
N ASP A 133 -11.25 13.60 11.79
CA ASP A 133 -11.86 14.94 11.78
C ASP A 133 -11.41 15.82 10.60
N ARG A 134 -10.24 15.54 10.02
CA ARG A 134 -9.69 16.30 8.88
C ARG A 134 -9.35 15.45 7.67
N PHE A 135 -9.62 14.13 7.75
CA PHE A 135 -9.17 13.13 6.80
C PHE A 135 -7.69 13.29 6.46
N GLU A 136 -6.83 13.17 7.47
CA GLU A 136 -5.38 13.31 7.32
C GLU A 136 -4.64 12.09 7.90
N LEU A 137 -3.71 11.56 7.11
CA LEU A 137 -2.68 10.65 7.60
C LEU A 137 -1.40 11.44 7.87
N ILE A 138 -0.95 11.41 9.11
CA ILE A 138 0.29 12.07 9.51
C ILE A 138 1.37 11.01 9.68
N LEU A 139 2.43 11.12 8.88
CA LEU A 139 3.62 10.28 8.98
C LEU A 139 4.76 11.08 9.62
N LYS A 140 5.58 10.42 10.45
CA LYS A 140 6.71 11.05 11.14
C LYS A 140 7.98 10.23 10.99
N THR A 141 9.10 10.91 10.87
CA THR A 141 10.41 10.27 10.94
C THR A 141 11.45 11.22 11.54
N ARG A 142 12.41 10.66 12.28
CA ARG A 142 13.60 11.41 12.75
C ARG A 142 14.79 11.27 11.80
N ARG A 143 14.64 10.46 10.75
CA ARG A 143 15.65 10.22 9.72
C ARG A 143 15.89 11.51 8.92
N LYS A 144 17.17 11.82 8.69
CA LYS A 144 17.59 12.95 7.84
C LYS A 144 17.56 12.58 6.36
N ASP A 145 17.62 11.29 6.05
CA ASP A 145 17.53 10.71 4.71
C ASP A 145 16.08 10.38 4.33
N TYR A 146 15.12 11.23 4.71
CA TYR A 146 13.67 10.98 4.54
C TYR A 146 13.21 10.83 3.09
N GLN A 147 14.01 11.28 2.12
CA GLN A 147 13.79 11.12 0.67
C GLN A 147 14.52 9.89 0.09
N ASN A 148 15.25 9.12 0.91
CA ASN A 148 16.02 7.94 0.49
C ASN A 148 16.08 6.89 1.62
N ILE A 149 14.97 6.67 2.32
CA ILE A 149 14.89 5.75 3.46
C ILE A 149 15.10 4.32 2.97
N ARG A 150 16.14 3.65 3.47
CA ARG A 150 16.31 2.21 3.29
C ARG A 150 15.86 1.50 4.56
N LEU A 151 14.82 0.67 4.44
CA LEU A 151 14.37 -0.22 5.51
C LEU A 151 15.16 -1.51 5.45
N LYS A 152 15.39 -2.14 6.61
CA LYS A 152 16.00 -3.48 6.63
C LYS A 152 15.00 -4.47 6.05
N HIS A 153 15.46 -5.37 5.18
CA HIS A 153 14.62 -6.47 4.73
C HIS A 153 14.12 -7.24 5.95
N PRO A 154 12.81 -7.52 6.03
CA PRO A 154 12.30 -8.42 7.04
C PRO A 154 12.98 -9.77 6.85
N LYS A 155 13.45 -10.38 7.94
CA LYS A 155 13.84 -11.78 7.90
C LYS A 155 12.56 -12.57 7.65
N ILE A 156 12.38 -13.08 6.43
CA ILE A 156 11.36 -14.07 6.16
C ILE A 156 11.89 -15.37 6.78
N SER A 157 11.24 -15.82 7.83
CA SER A 157 11.45 -17.14 8.44
C SER A 157 10.67 -18.18 7.67
#